data_AF-A0A086BJ48-F1
#
_entry.id   AF-A0A086BJ48-F1
#
_cell.length_a   1.000
_cell.length_b   1.000
_cell.length_c   1.000
_cell.angle_alpha   90.00
_cell.angle_beta   90.00
_cell.angle_gamma   90.00
#
_symmetry.space_group_name_H-M   'P 1'
#
loop_
_entity.id
_entity.type
_entity.pdbx_description
1 polymer ?
#
loop_
_entity_poly.entity_id
_entity_poly.type
_entity_poly.pdbx_seq_one_letter_code
_entity_poly.pdbx_strand_id
1 'polypeptide(L)'
;MRCILFLCLVMSCSNARGIKEKDYSNYSYDYYKRQISNSKNNERISVFINGKLSTMEKFQELTSKDKIKNFEVIKDSTKIKAMNYPYDKVKALIFATKK
;
A
#
# COMPACT_ATOMS: atom_id res chain seq x y z
N MET A 1 25.03 5.78 -58.08
CA MET A 1 23.93 6.07 -57.13
C MET A 1 23.71 4.79 -56.33
N ARG A 2 24.10 4.77 -55.04
CA ARG A 2 23.22 4.91 -53.85
C ARG A 2 22.25 3.72 -53.74
N CYS A 3 22.13 2.96 -52.64
CA CYS A 3 22.57 3.12 -51.25
C CYS A 3 22.63 1.74 -50.55
N ILE A 4 23.59 1.63 -49.64
CA ILE A 4 23.66 0.67 -48.53
C ILE A 4 22.47 0.93 -47.57
N LEU A 5 21.81 -0.12 -47.06
CA LEU A 5 21.05 -0.07 -45.79
C LEU A 5 20.83 -1.50 -45.26
N PHE A 6 21.69 -1.97 -44.37
CA PHE A 6 21.62 -1.86 -42.90
C PHE A 6 20.71 -2.90 -42.23
N LEU A 7 21.39 -3.93 -41.76
CA LEU A 7 21.00 -4.87 -40.72
C LEU A 7 20.64 -4.09 -39.43
N CYS A 8 19.41 -4.19 -38.94
CA CYS A 8 19.10 -3.81 -37.55
C CYS A 8 18.12 -4.82 -36.94
N LEU A 9 18.70 -5.79 -36.25
CA LEU A 9 18.10 -6.57 -35.18
C LEU A 9 17.53 -5.61 -34.13
N VAL A 10 16.21 -5.44 -34.08
CA VAL A 10 15.56 -4.84 -32.92
C VAL A 10 15.26 -5.95 -31.91
N MET A 11 16.29 -6.23 -31.10
CA MET A 11 16.16 -6.75 -29.74
C MET A 11 15.14 -5.89 -29.00
N SER A 12 13.91 -6.38 -28.83
CA SER A 12 12.95 -5.73 -27.94
C SER A 12 13.32 -6.12 -26.51
N CYS A 13 14.12 -5.27 -25.88
CA CYS A 13 14.49 -5.40 -24.48
C CYS A 13 13.23 -5.48 -23.61
N SER A 14 13.17 -6.54 -22.80
CA SER A 14 12.25 -6.71 -21.69
C SER A 14 12.36 -5.49 -20.77
N ASN A 15 11.36 -4.61 -20.80
CA ASN A 15 11.21 -3.57 -19.78
C ASN A 15 10.72 -4.24 -18.48
N ALA A 16 11.62 -4.97 -17.82
CA ALA A 16 11.49 -5.29 -16.41
C ALA A 16 11.64 -3.97 -15.65
N ARG A 17 10.52 -3.24 -15.56
CA ARG A 17 10.38 -2.13 -14.62
C ARG A 17 10.47 -2.76 -13.22
N GLY A 18 11.68 -2.80 -12.69
CA GLY A 18 11.94 -3.08 -11.28
C GLY A 18 11.07 -2.14 -10.46
N ILE A 19 10.00 -2.68 -9.88
CA ILE A 19 9.22 -1.98 -8.87
C ILE A 19 10.19 -1.83 -7.71
N LYS A 20 10.81 -0.65 -7.58
CA LYS A 20 11.46 -0.27 -6.33
C LYS A 20 10.35 -0.27 -5.28
N GLU A 21 10.29 -1.31 -4.47
CA GLU A 21 9.53 -1.30 -3.23
C GLU A 21 10.06 -0.12 -2.40
N LYS A 22 9.32 0.99 -2.44
CA LYS A 22 9.52 2.06 -1.48
C LYS A 22 9.15 1.51 -0.13
N ASP A 23 10.15 1.35 0.72
CA ASP A 23 10.02 0.98 2.12
C ASP A 23 9.29 2.12 2.84
N TYR A 24 7.99 1.95 3.05
CA TYR A 24 7.10 2.95 3.67
C TYR A 24 6.98 2.75 5.19
N SER A 25 7.97 2.12 5.82
CA SER A 25 8.01 1.77 7.25
C SER A 25 8.17 2.98 8.20
N ASN A 26 8.28 4.22 7.68
CA ASN A 26 8.70 5.37 8.48
C ASN A 26 7.71 6.56 8.48
N TYR A 27 6.41 6.29 8.66
CA TYR A 27 5.43 7.35 8.92
C TYR A 27 4.90 7.27 10.36
N SER A 28 5.10 8.35 11.12
CA SER A 28 4.67 8.50 12.51
C SER A 28 3.16 8.26 12.69
N TYR A 29 2.80 7.58 13.79
CA TYR A 29 1.41 7.34 14.21
C TYR A 29 0.55 8.62 14.21
N ASP A 30 1.13 9.76 14.55
CA ASP A 30 0.43 11.05 14.59
C ASP A 30 -0.03 11.53 13.20
N TYR A 31 0.74 11.21 12.16
CA TYR A 31 0.36 11.50 10.77
C TYR A 31 -0.89 10.72 10.36
N TYR A 32 -1.00 9.46 10.77
CA TYR A 32 -2.16 8.62 10.50
C TYR A 32 -3.36 9.00 11.37
N LYS A 33 -3.14 9.32 12.65
CA LYS A 33 -4.20 9.81 13.54
C LYS A 33 -4.91 11.03 12.97
N ARG A 34 -4.16 11.98 12.42
CA ARG A 34 -4.69 13.20 11.76
C ARG A 34 -5.43 12.92 10.44
N GLN A 35 -4.99 11.91 9.69
CA GLN A 35 -5.66 11.48 8.45
C GLN A 35 -6.96 10.70 8.71
N ILE A 36 -7.02 9.95 9.82
CA ILE A 36 -8.17 9.13 10.21
C ILE A 36 -9.24 9.99 10.91
N SER A 37 -8.87 10.97 11.73
CA SER A 37 -9.85 11.77 12.49
C SER A 37 -10.69 12.74 11.64
N ASN A 38 -10.24 13.09 10.44
CA ASN A 38 -10.89 14.10 9.60
C ASN A 38 -11.94 13.53 8.62
N SER A 39 -12.33 12.27 8.77
CA SER A 39 -12.97 11.57 7.68
C SER A 39 -14.20 10.79 8.15
N LYS A 40 -15.36 11.21 7.64
CA LYS A 40 -16.53 10.35 7.42
C LYS A 40 -16.22 9.10 6.55
N ASN A 41 -14.97 8.91 6.13
CA ASN A 41 -14.46 7.79 5.31
C ASN A 41 -13.80 6.65 6.12
N ASN A 42 -13.99 6.56 7.45
CA ASN A 42 -13.56 5.38 8.20
C ASN A 42 -14.14 4.08 7.64
N GLU A 43 -15.29 4.16 6.97
CA GLU A 43 -15.96 3.04 6.29
C GLU A 43 -15.17 2.47 5.10
N ARG A 44 -14.16 3.19 4.58
CA ARG A 44 -13.39 2.78 3.39
C ARG A 44 -11.97 2.35 3.73
N ILE A 45 -11.69 2.05 5.02
CA ILE A 45 -10.40 1.56 5.48
C ILE A 45 -10.59 0.14 6.00
N SER A 46 -9.89 -0.83 5.42
CA SER A 46 -9.86 -2.19 5.96
C SER A 46 -8.62 -2.39 6.79
N VAL A 47 -8.80 -2.93 8.00
CA VAL A 47 -7.74 -3.10 8.98
C VAL A 47 -7.51 -4.59 9.20
N PHE A 48 -6.27 -5.03 9.13
CA PHE A 48 -5.85 -6.40 9.34
C PHE A 48 -4.85 -6.44 10.49
N ILE A 49 -5.13 -7.26 11.49
CA ILE A 49 -4.26 -7.42 12.65
C ILE A 49 -3.85 -8.89 12.73
N ASN A 50 -2.55 -9.17 12.62
CA ASN A 50 -2.00 -10.52 12.44
C ASN A 50 -2.72 -11.27 11.29
N GLY A 51 -2.91 -10.58 10.15
CA GLY A 51 -3.58 -11.12 8.97
C GLY A 51 -5.10 -11.30 9.09
N LYS A 52 -5.71 -11.01 10.24
CA LYS A 52 -7.17 -11.13 10.44
C LYS A 52 -7.86 -9.77 10.31
N LEU A 53 -8.97 -9.72 9.58
CA LEU A 53 -9.78 -8.50 9.48
C LEU A 53 -10.22 -8.03 10.88
N SER A 54 -10.13 -6.73 11.11
CA SER A 54 -10.41 -6.07 12.37
C SER A 54 -11.03 -4.70 12.15
N THR A 55 -11.44 -4.07 13.23
CA THR A 55 -11.99 -2.72 13.21
C THR A 55 -10.89 -1.68 13.42
N MET A 56 -11.13 -0.48 12.91
CA MET A 56 -10.26 0.68 13.18
C MET A 56 -10.17 0.95 14.68
N GLU A 57 -11.29 0.85 15.41
CA GLU A 57 -11.33 1.02 16.87
C GLU A 57 -10.38 0.07 17.59
N LYS A 58 -10.39 -1.22 17.22
CA LYS A 58 -9.50 -2.23 17.81
C LYS A 58 -8.04 -1.95 17.51
N PHE A 59 -7.73 -1.46 16.31
CA PHE A 59 -6.37 -1.04 15.97
C PHE A 59 -5.94 0.19 16.78
N GLN A 60 -6.81 1.19 16.94
CA GLN A 60 -6.53 2.37 17.76
C GLN A 60 -6.33 2.00 19.23
N GLU A 61 -7.16 1.10 19.77
CA GLU A 61 -7.04 0.58 21.13
C GLU A 61 -5.69 -0.11 21.34
N LEU A 62 -5.32 -1.02 20.44
CA LEU A 62 -4.06 -1.76 20.52
C LEU A 62 -2.85 -0.84 20.35
N THR A 63 -2.96 0.19 19.50
CA THR A 63 -1.87 1.15 19.32
C THR A 63 -1.71 2.05 20.55
N SER A 64 -2.81 2.52 21.13
CA SER A 64 -2.80 3.34 22.36
C SER A 64 -2.26 2.58 23.57
N LYS A 65 -2.42 1.24 23.59
CA LYS A 65 -1.88 0.35 24.62
C LYS A 65 -0.46 -0.14 24.30
N ASP A 66 0.19 0.37 23.25
CA ASP A 66 1.52 -0.05 22.78
C ASP A 66 1.63 -1.58 22.54
N LYS A 67 0.54 -2.19 22.04
CA LYS A 67 0.43 -3.64 21.73
C LYS A 67 0.65 -3.96 20.26
N ILE A 68 0.97 -2.97 19.43
CA ILE A 68 1.32 -3.14 18.02
C ILE A 68 2.85 -3.10 17.90
N LYS A 69 3.43 -4.13 17.29
CA LYS A 69 4.86 -4.23 17.02
C LYS A 69 5.25 -3.41 15.79
N ASN A 70 4.47 -3.55 14.71
CA ASN A 70 4.64 -2.81 13.48
C ASN A 70 3.28 -2.66 12.79
N PHE A 71 3.17 -1.69 11.89
CA PHE A 71 2.05 -1.61 10.96
C PHE A 71 2.47 -0.97 9.64
N GLU A 72 1.80 -1.34 8.57
CA GLU A 72 1.93 -0.79 7.23
C GLU A 72 0.57 -0.22 6.80
N VAL A 73 0.59 0.92 6.11
CA VAL A 73 -0.61 1.52 5.53
C VAL A 73 -0.43 1.65 4.02
N ILE A 74 -1.32 1.00 3.27
CA ILE A 74 -1.34 1.04 1.81
C ILE A 74 -2.50 1.91 1.36
N LYS A 75 -2.20 3.03 0.70
CA LYS A 75 -3.18 3.94 0.08
C LYS A 75 -3.06 3.97 -1.45
N ASP A 76 -2.05 3.30 -1.99
CA ASP A 76 -1.80 3.26 -3.43
C ASP A 76 -2.88 2.42 -4.11
N SER A 77 -3.67 3.06 -4.97
CA SER A 77 -4.77 2.40 -5.68
C SER A 77 -4.33 1.23 -6.55
N THR A 78 -3.12 1.28 -7.12
CA THR A 78 -2.57 0.22 -7.95
C THR A 78 -2.20 -0.98 -7.09
N LYS A 79 -1.58 -0.74 -5.91
CA LYS A 79 -1.26 -1.82 -4.96
C LYS A 79 -2.54 -2.45 -4.38
N ILE A 80 -3.53 -1.65 -4.02
CA ILE A 80 -4.81 -2.15 -3.48
C ILE A 80 -5.54 -3.02 -4.51
N LYS A 81 -5.58 -2.56 -5.77
CA LYS A 81 -6.15 -3.35 -6.88
C LYS A 81 -5.34 -4.62 -7.16
N ALA A 82 -4.01 -4.57 -7.10
CA ALA A 82 -3.14 -5.74 -7.26
C ALA A 82 -3.35 -6.79 -6.16
N MET A 83 -3.73 -6.35 -4.95
CA MET A 83 -4.15 -7.21 -3.83
C MET A 83 -5.61 -7.68 -3.94
N ASN A 84 -6.27 -7.45 -5.09
CA ASN A 84 -7.64 -7.84 -5.39
C ASN A 84 -8.71 -7.21 -4.47
N TYR A 85 -8.43 -6.02 -3.92
CA TYR A 85 -9.43 -5.24 -3.18
C TYR A 85 -10.12 -4.22 -4.09
N PRO A 86 -11.46 -4.09 -4.01
CA PRO A 86 -12.18 -3.09 -4.78
C PRO A 86 -11.86 -1.69 -4.24
N TYR A 87 -11.04 -0.92 -4.96
CA TYR A 87 -10.61 0.43 -4.56
C TYR A 87 -11.80 1.39 -4.38
N ASP A 88 -12.90 1.12 -5.08
CA ASP A 88 -14.15 1.88 -4.96
C ASP A 88 -14.82 1.68 -3.59
N LYS A 89 -14.48 0.62 -2.86
CA LYS A 89 -14.97 0.36 -1.50
C LYS A 89 -13.87 0.55 -0.46
N VAL A 90 -12.63 0.19 -0.79
CA VAL A 90 -11.48 0.23 0.12
C VAL A 90 -10.42 1.20 -0.42
N LYS A 91 -10.32 2.37 0.21
CA LYS A 91 -9.35 3.40 -0.14
C LYS A 91 -8.01 3.24 0.58
N ALA A 92 -7.99 2.49 1.69
CA ALA A 92 -6.76 2.18 2.40
C ALA A 92 -6.82 0.80 3.06
N LEU A 93 -5.67 0.13 3.09
CA LEU A 93 -5.44 -1.09 3.85
C LEU A 93 -4.46 -0.79 4.97
N ILE A 94 -4.75 -1.27 6.17
CA ILE A 94 -3.81 -1.23 7.31
C ILE A 94 -3.47 -2.67 7.66
N PHE A 95 -2.19 -3.04 7.62
CA PHE A 95 -1.70 -4.33 8.08
C PHE A 95 -0.88 -4.11 9.34
N ALA A 96 -1.29 -4.67 10.46
CA ALA A 96 -0.63 -4.50 11.74
C ALA A 96 -0.24 -5.85 12.34
N THR A 97 0.93 -5.91 12.98
CA THR A 97 1.37 -7.07 13.75
C THR A 97 1.35 -6.73 15.22
N LYS A 98 0.77 -7.59 16.04
CA LYS A 98 0.82 -7.45 17.51
C LYS A 98 2.20 -7.83 18.05
N LYS A 99 2.53 -7.28 19.22
CA LYS A 99 3.67 -7.76 20.01
C LYS A 99 3.42 -9.16 20.55
#